data_AF-A0A1C2HD95-F1
#
_entry.id   AF-A0A1C2HD95-F1
#
_cell.length_a   1.000
_cell.length_b   1.000
_cell.length_c   1.000
_cell.angle_alpha   90.00
_cell.angle_beta   90.00
_cell.angle_gamma   90.00
#
_symmetry.space_group_name_H-M   'P 1'
#
loop_
_entity.id
_entity.type
_entity.pdbx_description
1 polymer ?
#
loop_
_entity_poly.entity_id
_entity_poly.type
_entity_poly.pdbx_seq_one_letter_code
_entity_poly.pdbx_strand_id
1 'polypeptide(L)'
;MLQAILANEIEALEVADAAKNDTGPSLILKPVIRSGPPEAGWFGGEPMLPPHVEWPEIDGVPLCFLAQIDLAKLPTQIWSGLGPREGFLVFFNHPNRCDAKVLYVKGDLATRSADVPLPDFRDHGAAAPRYPYYNKFPVTAIEHVGQMPEPIGWIPGRSSKFPAPFGGDKEELEVANPQQLPFDATSLDIMIKCMSDEIDLRLRQCAIQLDKEPMKTARRKLLSVQTEATETRKAFDEALRNVKGQSFDPEKCAAFIRETGSLPLTHFELIRGSDYKVTDINPVFMSLIDPEKSNWSGKYLLKLNNYLFECFVREPDNMSALHRDRIEQICEFRAAHESGGMSHAPHGFIYTPHGQGSANEVLLELPSSYLTGWVWGDFYSLVFLIDRKALERGEFEKIMVDITN
;
A
#
# COMPACT_ATOMS: atom_id res chain seq x y z
N MET A 1 -23.99 -24.91 19.67
CA MET A 1 -22.92 -23.95 19.33
C MET A 1 -22.45 -24.15 17.90
N LEU A 2 -21.85 -25.29 17.53
CA LEU A 2 -21.37 -25.54 16.15
C LEU A 2 -22.48 -25.41 15.06
N GLN A 3 -23.68 -25.95 15.32
CA GLN A 3 -24.82 -25.84 14.39
C GLN A 3 -25.32 -24.40 14.19
N ALA A 4 -25.24 -23.57 15.23
CA ALA A 4 -25.65 -22.16 15.14
C ALA A 4 -24.62 -21.33 14.36
N ILE A 5 -23.33 -21.62 14.55
CA ILE A 5 -22.25 -21.01 13.76
C ILE A 5 -22.41 -21.37 12.29
N LEU A 6 -22.62 -22.66 11.99
CA LEU A 6 -22.79 -23.13 10.62
C LEU A 6 -24.04 -22.53 9.94
N ALA A 7 -25.16 -22.42 10.65
CA ALA A 7 -26.37 -21.80 10.12
C ALA A 7 -26.16 -20.32 9.76
N ASN A 8 -25.49 -19.57 10.65
CA ASN A 8 -25.15 -18.17 10.40
C ASN A 8 -24.20 -18.00 9.20
N GLU A 9 -23.26 -18.93 9.02
CA GLU A 9 -22.31 -18.91 7.91
C GLU A 9 -22.99 -19.23 6.57
N ILE A 10 -23.92 -20.18 6.54
CA ILE A 10 -24.75 -20.47 5.36
C ILE A 10 -25.60 -19.26 5.00
N GLU A 11 -26.30 -18.66 5.96
CA GLU A 11 -27.16 -17.49 5.71
C GLU A 11 -26.36 -16.31 5.15
N ALA A 12 -25.19 -16.02 5.72
CA ALA A 12 -24.33 -14.96 5.22
C ALA A 12 -23.79 -15.24 3.80
N LEU A 13 -23.47 -16.49 3.47
CA LEU A 13 -23.06 -16.89 2.12
C LEU A 13 -24.20 -16.76 1.12
N GLU A 14 -25.43 -17.16 1.49
CA GLU A 14 -26.61 -17.00 0.63
C GLU A 14 -26.93 -15.52 0.36
N VAL A 15 -26.80 -14.65 1.37
CA VAL A 15 -26.94 -13.20 1.20
C VAL A 15 -25.86 -12.63 0.28
N ALA A 16 -24.60 -13.03 0.47
CA ALA A 16 -23.50 -12.59 -0.38
C ALA A 16 -23.69 -13.03 -1.84
N ASP A 17 -24.12 -14.27 -2.08
CA ASP A 17 -24.39 -14.77 -3.43
C ASP A 17 -25.60 -14.06 -4.06
N ALA A 18 -26.66 -13.78 -3.30
CA ALA A 18 -27.80 -13.00 -3.78
C ALA A 18 -27.37 -11.57 -4.17
N ALA A 19 -26.56 -10.91 -3.33
CA ALA A 19 -26.06 -9.56 -3.60
C ALA A 19 -25.13 -9.53 -4.83
N LYS A 20 -24.29 -10.55 -5.04
CA LYS A 20 -23.41 -10.65 -6.23
C LYS A 20 -24.17 -10.82 -7.54
N ASN A 21 -25.33 -11.47 -7.46
CA ASN A 21 -26.21 -11.69 -8.61
C ASN A 21 -27.21 -10.53 -8.84
N ASP A 22 -27.14 -9.48 -8.02
CA ASP A 22 -27.95 -8.28 -8.20
C ASP A 22 -27.56 -7.58 -9.52
N THR A 23 -28.57 -7.14 -10.26
CA THR A 23 -28.41 -6.40 -11.53
C THR A 23 -28.67 -4.90 -11.36
N GLY A 24 -28.74 -4.45 -10.12
CA GLY A 24 -28.80 -3.04 -9.76
C GLY A 24 -27.61 -2.22 -10.24
N PRO A 25 -27.79 -0.88 -10.30
CA PRO A 25 -26.69 0.03 -10.55
C PRO A 25 -25.71 -0.01 -9.37
N SER A 26 -24.45 -0.28 -9.67
CA SER A 26 -23.31 -0.14 -8.77
C SER A 26 -22.35 0.91 -9.31
N LEU A 27 -21.47 1.42 -8.44
CA LEU A 27 -20.43 2.37 -8.83
C LEU A 27 -19.06 1.87 -8.46
N ILE A 28 -18.11 2.10 -9.36
CA ILE A 28 -16.68 2.09 -9.09
C ILE A 28 -16.23 3.53 -8.86
N LEU A 29 -15.63 3.79 -7.71
CA LEU A 29 -14.97 5.05 -7.40
C LEU A 29 -13.48 4.89 -7.67
N LYS A 30 -13.07 5.22 -8.89
CA LYS A 30 -11.69 5.05 -9.34
C LYS A 30 -10.86 6.32 -9.08
N PRO A 31 -9.75 6.23 -8.34
CA PRO A 31 -8.81 7.33 -8.20
C PRO A 31 -8.29 7.84 -9.55
N VAL A 32 -8.18 9.16 -9.67
CA VAL A 32 -7.72 9.86 -10.87
C VAL A 32 -6.26 10.26 -10.66
N ILE A 33 -5.36 9.65 -11.45
CA ILE A 33 -3.90 9.86 -11.33
C ILE A 33 -3.42 11.03 -12.18
N ARG A 34 -3.96 11.15 -13.40
CA ARG A 34 -3.69 12.24 -14.34
C ARG A 34 -4.87 13.19 -14.36
N SER A 35 -4.64 14.48 -14.57
CA SER A 35 -5.68 15.52 -14.66
C SER A 35 -6.84 15.03 -15.52
N GLY A 36 -8.05 14.99 -14.96
CA GLY A 36 -9.15 14.19 -15.50
C GLY A 36 -10.51 14.89 -15.48
N PRO A 37 -11.57 14.18 -15.95
CA PRO A 37 -12.96 14.68 -16.04
C PRO A 37 -13.57 14.98 -14.65
N PRO A 38 -14.82 15.46 -14.56
CA PRO A 38 -15.41 15.95 -13.31
C PRO A 38 -15.29 14.95 -12.15
N GLU A 39 -14.78 15.44 -11.02
CA GLU A 39 -14.58 14.66 -9.80
C GLU A 39 -15.94 14.34 -9.17
N ALA A 40 -16.22 13.06 -8.91
CA ALA A 40 -17.36 12.63 -8.11
C ALA A 40 -17.10 12.80 -6.60
N GLY A 41 -15.88 13.22 -6.24
CA GLY A 41 -15.40 13.33 -4.88
C GLY A 41 -13.89 13.13 -4.81
N TRP A 42 -13.40 12.85 -3.61
CA TRP A 42 -12.01 12.45 -3.40
C TRP A 42 -11.85 11.54 -2.20
N PHE A 43 -10.74 10.80 -2.20
CA PHE A 43 -10.23 10.00 -1.10
C PHE A 43 -9.05 10.71 -0.43
N GLY A 44 -8.95 10.61 0.90
CA GLY A 44 -7.85 11.18 1.69
C GLY A 44 -7.70 12.70 1.60
N GLY A 45 -6.66 13.26 2.24
CA GLY A 45 -6.43 14.69 2.30
C GLY A 45 -7.33 15.40 3.31
N GLU A 46 -7.79 16.60 2.95
CA GLU A 46 -8.64 17.43 3.80
C GLU A 46 -10.10 17.39 3.32
N PRO A 47 -11.08 17.27 4.24
CA PRO A 47 -12.49 17.44 3.90
C PRO A 47 -12.84 18.91 3.65
N MET A 48 -13.95 19.12 2.95
CA MET A 48 -14.62 20.40 2.89
C MET A 48 -15.92 20.33 3.70
N LEU A 49 -15.98 21.05 4.81
CA LEU A 49 -17.15 21.08 5.71
C LEU A 49 -17.71 22.51 5.84
N PRO A 50 -19.00 22.66 6.16
CA PRO A 50 -19.54 23.95 6.54
C PRO A 50 -18.86 24.50 7.82
N PRO A 51 -18.68 25.82 7.97
CA PRO A 51 -17.98 26.41 9.12
C PRO A 51 -18.59 26.08 10.49
N HIS A 52 -19.89 25.80 10.53
CA HIS A 52 -20.66 25.52 11.74
C HIS A 52 -20.68 24.03 12.12
N VAL A 53 -20.16 23.14 11.26
CA VAL A 53 -20.08 21.71 11.55
C VAL A 53 -18.82 21.45 12.39
N GLU A 54 -19.03 20.91 13.59
CA GLU A 54 -17.95 20.46 14.45
C GLU A 54 -17.21 19.28 13.82
N TRP A 55 -15.91 19.15 14.13
CA TRP A 55 -15.16 17.98 13.70
C TRP A 55 -15.74 16.73 14.34
N PRO A 56 -15.96 15.63 13.60
CA PRO A 56 -16.55 14.44 14.17
C PRO A 56 -15.57 13.74 15.13
N GLU A 57 -16.08 13.35 16.29
CA GLU A 57 -15.32 12.64 17.33
C GLU A 57 -16.08 11.40 17.83
N ILE A 58 -15.34 10.41 18.34
CA ILE A 58 -15.88 9.26 19.10
C ILE A 58 -15.07 9.15 20.38
N ASP A 59 -15.73 9.09 21.53
CA ASP A 59 -15.08 9.05 22.85
C ASP A 59 -14.03 10.16 23.08
N GLY A 60 -14.26 11.36 22.50
CA GLY A 60 -13.33 12.50 22.56
C GLY A 60 -12.09 12.35 21.66
N VAL A 61 -12.05 11.35 20.78
CA VAL A 61 -11.01 11.15 19.78
C VAL A 61 -11.48 11.72 18.44
N PRO A 62 -10.79 12.73 17.88
CA PRO A 62 -11.03 13.22 16.53
C PRO A 62 -10.90 12.11 15.48
N LEU A 63 -11.90 11.99 14.61
CA LEU A 63 -11.91 10.97 13.56
C LEU A 63 -11.05 11.39 12.36
N CYS A 64 -10.46 10.39 11.71
CA CYS A 64 -9.68 10.56 10.48
C CYS A 64 -10.62 10.66 9.27
N PHE A 65 -10.39 11.66 8.41
CA PHE A 65 -11.14 11.79 7.16
C PHE A 65 -10.72 10.71 6.15
N LEU A 66 -11.69 10.10 5.46
CA LEU A 66 -11.46 9.06 4.46
C LEU A 66 -11.87 9.46 3.07
N ALA A 67 -13.09 9.97 2.91
CA ALA A 67 -13.65 10.26 1.59
C ALA A 67 -14.72 11.34 1.66
N GLN A 68 -14.86 12.12 0.60
CA GLN A 68 -15.97 13.04 0.40
C GLN A 68 -16.54 12.85 -0.99
N ILE A 69 -17.83 12.53 -1.09
CA ILE A 69 -18.52 12.15 -2.32
C ILE A 69 -19.63 13.15 -2.62
N ASP A 70 -19.62 13.73 -3.83
CA ASP A 70 -20.67 14.62 -4.35
C ASP A 70 -21.83 13.80 -4.89
N LEU A 71 -22.96 13.84 -4.18
CA LEU A 71 -24.16 13.09 -4.53
C LEU A 71 -24.80 13.55 -5.84
N ALA A 72 -24.55 14.80 -6.28
CA ALA A 72 -25.05 15.31 -7.54
C ALA A 72 -24.30 14.72 -8.76
N LYS A 73 -23.16 14.06 -8.53
CA LYS A 73 -22.37 13.37 -9.56
C LYS A 73 -22.69 11.89 -9.67
N LEU A 74 -23.55 11.36 -8.80
CA LEU A 74 -23.92 9.94 -8.81
C LEU A 74 -25.17 9.71 -9.67
N PRO A 75 -25.35 8.51 -10.24
CA PRO A 75 -26.56 8.15 -10.96
C PRO A 75 -27.77 8.20 -10.05
N THR A 76 -28.91 8.64 -10.59
CA THR A 76 -30.14 8.82 -9.80
C THR A 76 -30.66 7.51 -9.18
N GLN A 77 -30.38 6.38 -9.82
CA GLN A 77 -30.83 5.05 -9.41
C GLN A 77 -29.92 4.34 -8.40
N ILE A 78 -28.80 4.94 -7.99
CA ILE A 78 -27.95 4.34 -6.95
C ILE A 78 -28.76 4.05 -5.68
N TRP A 79 -28.46 2.93 -5.00
CA TRP A 79 -29.22 2.46 -3.84
C TRP A 79 -30.72 2.29 -4.13
N SER A 80 -31.05 1.85 -5.35
CA SER A 80 -32.43 1.74 -5.86
C SER A 80 -33.22 3.06 -5.83
N GLY A 81 -32.55 4.21 -5.98
CA GLY A 81 -33.20 5.52 -5.92
C GLY A 81 -33.41 6.07 -4.51
N LEU A 82 -32.90 5.40 -3.46
CA LEU A 82 -33.02 5.87 -2.08
C LEU A 82 -31.96 6.93 -1.73
N GLY A 83 -32.32 7.80 -0.79
CA GLY A 83 -31.43 8.80 -0.22
C GLY A 83 -31.28 10.08 -1.05
N PRO A 84 -30.45 11.03 -0.59
CA PRO A 84 -30.29 12.33 -1.23
C PRO A 84 -29.55 12.27 -2.58
N ARG A 85 -29.84 13.24 -3.45
CA ARG A 85 -29.23 13.40 -4.79
C ARG A 85 -28.44 14.70 -4.96
N GLU A 86 -28.25 15.41 -3.87
CA GLU A 86 -27.51 16.67 -3.80
C GLU A 86 -26.79 16.74 -2.46
N GLY A 87 -25.73 17.54 -2.40
CA GLY A 87 -24.89 17.64 -1.21
C GLY A 87 -23.80 16.57 -1.21
N PHE A 88 -23.14 16.42 -0.06
CA PHE A 88 -21.97 15.57 0.06
C PHE A 88 -22.15 14.57 1.20
N LEU A 89 -21.67 13.34 0.98
CA LEU A 89 -21.37 12.41 2.07
C LEU A 89 -19.89 12.51 2.41
N VAL A 90 -19.59 12.65 3.71
CA VAL A 90 -18.24 12.80 4.23
C VAL A 90 -17.98 11.69 5.24
N PHE A 91 -17.02 10.83 4.92
CA PHE A 91 -16.73 9.60 5.65
C PHE A 91 -15.52 9.78 6.56
N PHE A 92 -15.67 9.34 7.81
CA PHE A 92 -14.62 9.41 8.82
C PHE A 92 -14.50 8.09 9.59
N ASN A 93 -13.29 7.67 9.93
CA ASN A 93 -13.07 6.51 10.80
C ASN A 93 -12.30 6.87 12.07
N HIS A 94 -12.50 6.07 13.11
CA HIS A 94 -11.69 6.13 14.31
C HIS A 94 -10.27 5.61 14.01
N PRO A 95 -9.20 6.31 14.46
CA PRO A 95 -7.82 5.96 14.08
C PRO A 95 -7.39 4.56 14.50
N ASN A 96 -7.96 4.03 15.59
CA ASN A 96 -7.54 2.77 16.22
C ASN A 96 -8.68 1.74 16.41
N ARG A 97 -9.86 1.98 15.83
CA ARG A 97 -11.04 1.11 16.00
C ARG A 97 -11.83 1.03 14.70
N CYS A 98 -12.62 -0.03 14.54
CA CYS A 98 -13.57 -0.17 13.44
C CYS A 98 -14.88 0.59 13.73
N ASP A 99 -14.75 1.84 14.18
CA ASP A 99 -15.87 2.75 14.42
C ASP A 99 -15.77 3.91 13.43
N ALA A 100 -16.90 4.48 13.03
CA ALA A 100 -16.92 5.50 11.99
C ALA A 100 -18.10 6.45 12.12
N LYS A 101 -18.05 7.56 11.39
CA LYS A 101 -19.18 8.47 11.20
C LYS A 101 -19.27 8.88 9.73
N VAL A 102 -20.51 9.05 9.27
CA VAL A 102 -20.81 9.66 7.97
C VAL A 102 -21.60 10.93 8.22
N LEU A 103 -21.11 12.05 7.67
CA LEU A 103 -21.81 13.32 7.70
C LEU A 103 -22.46 13.56 6.34
N TYR A 104 -23.70 14.06 6.35
CA TYR A 104 -24.35 14.61 5.18
C TYR A 104 -24.36 16.13 5.27
N VAL A 105 -23.67 16.79 4.34
CA VAL A 105 -23.46 18.25 4.38
C VAL A 105 -23.92 18.92 3.09
N LYS A 106 -24.38 20.18 3.24
CA LYS A 106 -24.80 21.07 2.14
C LYS A 106 -24.33 22.49 2.42
N GLY A 107 -24.41 23.33 1.38
CA GLY A 107 -24.19 24.77 1.48
C GLY A 107 -22.74 25.16 1.26
N ASP A 108 -22.32 26.26 1.88
CA ASP A 108 -20.99 26.82 1.72
C ASP A 108 -19.95 25.96 2.45
N LEU A 109 -19.13 25.26 1.67
CA LEU A 109 -18.07 24.39 2.18
C LEU A 109 -16.71 25.08 2.12
N ALA A 110 -15.90 24.88 3.15
CA ALA A 110 -14.51 25.31 3.18
C ALA A 110 -13.61 24.15 3.60
N THR A 111 -12.37 24.13 3.11
CA THR A 111 -11.35 23.18 3.55
C THR A 111 -11.15 23.28 5.06
N ARG A 112 -11.15 22.13 5.73
CA ARG A 112 -11.04 22.04 7.19
C ARG A 112 -9.98 21.01 7.55
N SER A 113 -9.19 21.35 8.57
CA SER A 113 -8.11 20.53 9.11
C SER A 113 -8.32 20.33 10.61
N ALA A 114 -7.92 19.17 11.13
CA ALA A 114 -7.90 18.90 12.56
C ALA A 114 -6.63 18.12 12.93
N ASP A 115 -6.15 18.32 14.14
CA ASP A 115 -5.04 17.52 14.68
C ASP A 115 -5.55 16.12 15.04
N VAL A 116 -5.51 15.22 14.07
CA VAL A 116 -5.96 13.84 14.23
C VAL A 116 -4.78 12.94 14.58
N PRO A 117 -4.93 11.98 15.51
CA PRO A 117 -3.91 10.98 15.75
C PRO A 117 -3.64 10.22 14.45
N LEU A 118 -2.37 10.06 14.12
CA LEU A 118 -1.97 9.13 13.06
C LEU A 118 -2.54 7.75 13.39
N PRO A 119 -3.25 7.10 12.47
CA PRO A 119 -3.71 5.74 12.70
C PRO A 119 -2.51 4.84 13.00
N ASP A 120 -2.62 3.99 14.02
CA ASP A 120 -1.57 3.04 14.39
C ASP A 120 -1.52 1.90 13.38
N PHE A 121 -0.95 2.16 12.20
CA PHE A 121 -0.71 1.12 11.22
C PHE A 121 0.56 0.35 11.58
N ARG A 122 0.41 -0.97 11.66
CA ARG A 122 1.54 -1.91 11.80
C ARG A 122 2.54 -1.62 10.69
N ASP A 123 3.74 -1.23 11.09
CA ASP A 123 4.90 -1.06 10.22
C ASP A 123 5.25 -2.41 9.59
N HIS A 124 4.66 -2.72 8.44
CA HIS A 124 4.92 -3.96 7.69
C HIS A 124 6.26 -3.91 6.94
N GLY A 125 7.23 -3.11 7.40
CA GLY A 125 8.64 -3.22 7.03
C GLY A 125 9.07 -2.40 5.82
N ALA A 126 8.15 -1.68 5.19
CA ALA A 126 8.46 -0.62 4.25
C ALA A 126 7.90 0.67 4.82
N ALA A 127 8.78 1.50 5.38
CA ALA A 127 8.47 2.84 5.87
C ALA A 127 7.69 3.61 4.79
N ALA A 128 6.37 3.56 4.83
CA ALA A 128 5.56 4.59 4.26
C ALA A 128 5.73 5.81 5.18
N PRO A 129 5.98 6.99 4.63
CA PRO A 129 6.01 8.22 5.42
C PRO A 129 4.68 8.36 6.17
N ARG A 130 4.79 8.70 7.45
CA ARG A 130 3.63 9.00 8.30
C ARG A 130 3.19 10.42 8.00
N TYR A 131 2.16 10.59 7.19
CA TYR A 131 1.53 11.88 6.95
C TYR A 131 0.34 12.09 7.90
N PRO A 132 0.10 13.32 8.41
CA PRO A 132 -1.03 13.61 9.29
C PRO A 132 -2.39 13.32 8.63
N TYR A 133 -2.41 13.27 7.30
CA TYR A 133 -3.57 12.91 6.49
C TYR A 133 -3.17 11.87 5.45
N TYR A 134 -4.14 11.05 5.06
CA TYR A 134 -4.01 10.21 3.86
C TYR A 134 -3.77 11.08 2.63
N ASN A 135 -3.19 10.52 1.59
CA ASN A 135 -2.95 11.27 0.36
C ASN A 135 -4.28 11.57 -0.35
N LYS A 136 -4.42 12.81 -0.85
CA LYS A 136 -5.63 13.22 -1.57
C LYS A 136 -5.61 12.69 -3.00
N PHE A 137 -6.63 11.91 -3.36
CA PHE A 137 -6.86 11.46 -4.73
C PHE A 137 -8.30 11.77 -5.14
N PRO A 138 -8.51 12.62 -6.14
CA PRO A 138 -9.82 12.76 -6.77
C PRO A 138 -10.33 11.42 -7.29
N VAL A 139 -11.65 11.23 -7.30
CA VAL A 139 -12.25 10.00 -7.81
C VAL A 139 -13.27 10.30 -8.90
N THR A 140 -13.32 9.44 -9.91
CA THR A 140 -14.40 9.41 -10.88
C THR A 140 -15.37 8.29 -10.53
N ALA A 141 -16.67 8.54 -10.69
CA ALA A 141 -17.69 7.51 -10.59
C ALA A 141 -17.86 6.84 -11.96
N ILE A 142 -17.75 5.51 -11.99
CA ILE A 142 -17.98 4.68 -13.18
C ILE A 142 -19.17 3.79 -12.88
N GLU A 143 -20.24 3.95 -13.67
CA GLU A 143 -21.41 3.07 -13.60
C GLU A 143 -21.03 1.65 -13.98
N HIS A 144 -21.50 0.72 -13.17
CA HIS A 144 -21.32 -0.70 -13.36
C HIS A 144 -22.62 -1.46 -13.07
N VAL A 145 -22.75 -2.66 -13.61
CA VAL A 145 -23.90 -3.54 -13.39
C VAL A 145 -23.39 -4.93 -13.04
N GLY A 146 -23.91 -5.48 -11.96
CA GLY A 146 -23.48 -6.78 -11.45
C GLY A 146 -22.17 -6.72 -10.66
N GLN A 147 -21.45 -7.85 -10.65
CA GLN A 147 -20.19 -7.98 -9.93
C GLN A 147 -19.12 -7.04 -10.50
N MET A 148 -18.47 -6.28 -9.62
CA MET A 148 -17.36 -5.38 -9.94
C MET A 148 -16.30 -6.08 -10.80
N PRO A 149 -15.69 -5.37 -11.76
CA PRO A 149 -14.71 -5.97 -12.67
C PRO A 149 -13.43 -6.37 -11.93
N GLU A 150 -12.83 -7.47 -12.37
CA GLU A 150 -11.46 -7.83 -12.00
C GLU A 150 -10.49 -6.69 -12.35
N PRO A 151 -9.41 -6.49 -11.55
CA PRO A 151 -8.93 -7.41 -10.52
C PRO A 151 -9.62 -7.33 -9.15
N ILE A 152 -10.25 -8.42 -8.75
CA ILE A 152 -10.78 -8.61 -7.41
C ILE A 152 -9.66 -9.18 -6.55
N GLY A 153 -9.49 -8.64 -5.34
CA GLY A 153 -8.58 -9.22 -4.35
C GLY A 153 -7.10 -9.10 -4.71
N TRP A 154 -6.69 -8.03 -5.40
CA TRP A 154 -5.27 -7.70 -5.46
C TRP A 154 -4.80 -7.26 -4.07
N ILE A 155 -3.98 -8.10 -3.45
CA ILE A 155 -3.31 -7.85 -2.19
C ILE A 155 -1.81 -7.86 -2.49
N PRO A 156 -1.10 -6.77 -2.19
CA PRO A 156 0.34 -6.69 -2.40
C PRO A 156 1.08 -7.85 -1.74
N GLY A 157 1.95 -8.50 -2.52
CA GLY A 157 2.71 -9.67 -2.08
C GLY A 157 1.91 -10.97 -1.98
N ARG A 158 0.57 -10.96 -2.11
CA ARG A 158 -0.28 -12.17 -2.06
C ARG A 158 -0.97 -12.52 -3.38
N SER A 159 -1.17 -11.54 -4.26
CA SER A 159 -1.89 -11.76 -5.53
C SER A 159 -0.96 -11.95 -6.72
N SER A 160 -0.30 -13.10 -6.75
CA SER A 160 0.68 -13.50 -7.78
C SER A 160 0.16 -13.57 -9.21
N LYS A 161 -1.17 -13.51 -9.40
CA LYS A 161 -1.84 -13.54 -10.71
C LYS A 161 -1.85 -12.20 -11.44
N PHE A 162 -1.57 -11.09 -10.75
CA PHE A 162 -1.57 -9.77 -11.35
C PHE A 162 -0.13 -9.25 -11.47
N PRO A 163 0.43 -9.15 -12.68
CA PRO A 163 1.75 -8.58 -12.88
C PRO A 163 1.65 -7.08 -12.61
N ALA A 164 1.92 -6.66 -11.37
CA ALA A 164 2.10 -5.25 -11.06
C ALA A 164 3.15 -4.66 -12.02
N PRO A 165 2.95 -3.45 -12.56
CA PRO A 165 3.77 -2.89 -13.66
C PRO A 165 5.25 -2.81 -13.29
N PHE A 166 5.57 -2.83 -11.99
CA PHE A 166 6.92 -2.94 -11.48
C PHE A 166 6.90 -3.92 -10.29
N GLY A 167 7.69 -4.99 -10.46
CA GLY A 167 7.45 -6.34 -9.95
C GLY A 167 7.63 -6.61 -8.45
N GLY A 168 7.22 -5.72 -7.54
CA GLY A 168 7.28 -6.00 -6.09
C GLY A 168 8.64 -6.57 -5.65
N ASP A 169 8.63 -7.62 -4.81
CA ASP A 169 9.86 -8.31 -4.36
C ASP A 169 10.64 -9.05 -5.48
N LYS A 170 10.12 -9.08 -6.71
CA LYS A 170 10.69 -9.78 -7.87
C LYS A 170 11.17 -8.84 -8.98
N GLU A 171 11.05 -7.52 -8.82
CA GLU A 171 11.67 -6.60 -9.76
C GLU A 171 13.19 -6.67 -9.57
N GLU A 172 13.90 -6.97 -10.64
CA GLU A 172 15.36 -6.99 -10.64
C GLU A 172 15.90 -5.62 -11.05
N LEU A 173 17.01 -5.23 -10.42
CA LEU A 173 17.71 -4.00 -10.75
C LEU A 173 18.48 -4.19 -12.07
N GLU A 174 18.05 -3.49 -13.10
CA GLU A 174 18.72 -3.35 -14.38
C GLU A 174 19.54 -2.06 -14.38
N VAL A 175 20.87 -2.17 -14.26
CA VAL A 175 21.77 -0.99 -14.25
C VAL A 175 21.65 -0.16 -15.54
N ALA A 176 21.17 -0.75 -16.63
CA ALA A 176 20.91 -0.06 -17.89
C ALA A 176 19.58 0.72 -17.90
N ASN A 177 18.68 0.50 -16.94
CA ASN A 177 17.39 1.15 -16.85
C ASN A 177 17.47 2.43 -15.99
N PRO A 178 17.49 3.63 -16.61
CA PRO A 178 17.59 4.89 -15.86
C PRO A 178 16.42 5.14 -14.91
N GLN A 179 15.26 4.49 -15.07
CA GLN A 179 14.11 4.64 -14.15
C GLN A 179 14.34 3.99 -12.79
N GLN A 180 15.34 3.10 -12.71
CA GLN A 180 15.71 2.38 -11.50
C GLN A 180 16.96 2.97 -10.85
N LEU A 181 17.62 3.96 -11.47
CA LEU A 181 18.85 4.54 -10.93
C LEU A 181 18.54 5.76 -10.05
N PRO A 182 19.45 6.12 -9.12
CA PRO A 182 19.34 7.35 -8.36
C PRO A 182 19.29 8.57 -9.29
N PHE A 183 18.45 9.54 -8.95
CA PHE A 183 18.26 10.78 -9.71
C PHE A 183 18.44 12.04 -8.86
N ASP A 184 18.63 11.87 -7.56
CA ASP A 184 18.95 12.91 -6.59
C ASP A 184 19.72 12.34 -5.40
N ALA A 185 20.06 13.19 -4.43
CA ALA A 185 20.83 12.79 -3.25
C ALA A 185 20.07 11.77 -2.39
N THR A 186 18.75 11.91 -2.27
CA THR A 186 17.93 11.04 -1.42
C THR A 186 17.81 9.63 -1.99
N SER A 187 17.52 9.49 -3.29
CA SER A 187 17.49 8.19 -3.97
C SER A 187 18.86 7.50 -3.96
N LEU A 188 19.96 8.28 -4.02
CA LEU A 188 21.32 7.75 -3.88
C LEU A 188 21.59 7.23 -2.47
N ASP A 189 21.19 7.96 -1.43
CA ASP A 189 21.32 7.53 -0.04
C ASP A 189 20.51 6.26 0.24
N ILE A 190 19.32 6.12 -0.35
CA ILE A 190 18.52 4.88 -0.28
C ILE A 190 19.32 3.70 -0.86
N MET A 191 19.91 3.86 -2.05
CA MET A 191 20.72 2.81 -2.68
C MET A 191 21.95 2.44 -1.82
N ILE A 192 22.72 3.43 -1.39
CA ILE A 192 23.92 3.26 -0.55
C ILE A 192 23.55 2.49 0.71
N LYS A 193 22.44 2.87 1.36
CA LYS A 193 22.00 2.19 2.57
C LYS A 193 21.66 0.72 2.30
N CYS A 194 20.92 0.42 1.24
CA CYS A 194 20.56 -0.95 0.89
C CYS A 194 21.78 -1.82 0.59
N MET A 195 22.73 -1.32 -0.21
CA MET A 195 24.00 -2.02 -0.48
C MET A 195 24.80 -2.24 0.80
N SER A 196 24.90 -1.22 1.66
CA SER A 196 25.62 -1.32 2.93
C SER A 196 24.99 -2.34 3.87
N ASP A 197 23.66 -2.35 3.99
CA ASP A 197 22.93 -3.30 4.85
C ASP A 197 23.17 -4.76 4.43
N GLU A 198 23.37 -5.02 3.12
CA GLU A 198 23.68 -6.36 2.61
C GLU A 198 25.08 -6.83 3.02
N ILE A 199 26.10 -5.97 2.87
CA ILE A 199 27.46 -6.29 3.31
C ILE A 199 27.47 -6.56 4.82
N ASP A 200 26.77 -5.74 5.62
CA ASP A 200 26.63 -5.94 7.06
C ASP A 200 25.87 -7.22 7.41
N LEU A 201 24.85 -7.58 6.62
CA LEU A 201 24.14 -8.84 6.79
C LEU A 201 25.10 -10.04 6.62
N ARG A 202 25.97 -10.02 5.61
CA ARG A 202 26.95 -11.10 5.39
C ARG A 202 27.96 -11.19 6.53
N LEU A 203 28.52 -10.06 6.96
CA LEU A 203 29.44 -10.01 8.10
C LEU A 203 28.80 -10.56 9.39
N ARG A 204 27.56 -10.15 9.68
CA ARG A 204 26.79 -10.66 10.83
C ARG A 204 26.51 -12.16 10.72
N GLN A 205 26.12 -12.64 9.54
CA GLN A 205 25.87 -14.07 9.31
C GLN A 205 27.13 -14.90 9.54
N CYS A 206 28.30 -14.46 9.07
CA CYS A 206 29.57 -15.13 9.35
C CYS A 206 29.89 -15.18 10.85
N ALA A 207 29.78 -14.04 11.55
CA ALA A 207 30.05 -13.95 12.98
C ALA A 207 29.17 -14.91 13.80
N ILE A 208 27.84 -14.88 13.57
CA ILE A 208 26.87 -15.76 14.24
C ILE A 208 27.21 -17.24 14.05
N GLN A 209 27.71 -17.64 12.87
CA GLN A 209 28.05 -19.04 12.61
C GLN A 209 29.42 -19.43 13.16
N LEU A 210 30.39 -18.50 13.23
CA LEU A 210 31.69 -18.74 13.84
C LEU A 210 31.61 -18.93 15.36
N ASP A 211 30.65 -18.25 16.00
CA ASP A 211 30.38 -18.35 17.44
C ASP A 211 29.76 -19.71 17.84
N LYS A 212 29.10 -20.40 16.91
CA LYS A 212 28.43 -21.70 17.14
C LYS A 212 29.39 -22.91 17.14
N GLU A 213 30.70 -22.68 17.30
CA GLU A 213 31.76 -23.69 17.22
C GLU A 213 31.63 -24.65 16.03
N PRO A 214 31.68 -24.15 14.78
CA PRO A 214 31.51 -24.98 13.60
C PRO A 214 32.72 -25.92 13.39
N MET A 215 32.51 -27.03 12.67
CA MET A 215 33.58 -27.97 12.28
C MET A 215 34.77 -27.25 11.64
N LYS A 216 35.99 -27.80 11.78
CA LYS A 216 37.24 -27.18 11.29
C LYS A 216 37.18 -26.74 9.82
N THR A 217 36.58 -27.55 8.95
CA THR A 217 36.39 -27.25 7.52
C THR A 217 35.44 -26.07 7.31
N ALA A 218 34.27 -26.12 7.95
CA ALA A 218 33.27 -25.05 7.93
C ALA A 218 33.86 -23.73 8.45
N ARG A 219 34.62 -23.78 9.55
CA ARG A 219 35.29 -22.61 10.15
C ARG A 219 36.25 -21.95 9.17
N ARG A 220 37.07 -22.72 8.46
CA ARG A 220 38.01 -22.18 7.47
C ARG A 220 37.27 -21.47 6.33
N LYS A 221 36.21 -22.09 5.79
CA LYS A 221 35.40 -21.48 4.73
C LYS A 221 34.71 -20.20 5.22
N LEU A 222 34.12 -20.21 6.42
CA LEU A 222 33.48 -19.03 7.03
C LEU A 222 34.45 -17.87 7.22
N LEU A 223 35.68 -18.14 7.67
CA LEU A 223 36.73 -17.10 7.79
C LEU A 223 37.14 -16.53 6.43
N SER A 224 37.18 -17.37 5.38
CA SER A 224 37.43 -16.90 4.01
C SER A 224 36.33 -15.95 3.54
N VAL A 225 35.05 -16.33 3.72
CA VAL A 225 33.89 -15.49 3.37
C VAL A 225 33.89 -14.18 4.19
N GLN A 226 34.20 -14.25 5.48
CA GLN A 226 34.28 -13.07 6.33
C GLN A 226 35.40 -12.10 5.91
N THR A 227 36.56 -12.64 5.49
CA THR A 227 37.69 -11.84 5.00
C THR A 227 37.30 -11.10 3.73
N GLU A 228 36.72 -11.81 2.75
CA GLU A 228 36.22 -11.20 1.50
C GLU A 228 35.18 -10.11 1.79
N ALA A 229 34.17 -10.38 2.63
CA ALA A 229 33.16 -9.38 2.98
C ALA A 229 33.76 -8.14 3.68
N THR A 230 34.84 -8.31 4.45
CA THR A 230 35.57 -7.21 5.09
C THR A 230 36.34 -6.37 4.07
N GLU A 231 36.96 -7.01 3.07
CA GLU A 231 37.62 -6.33 1.97
C GLU A 231 36.62 -5.57 1.10
N THR A 232 35.48 -6.20 0.79
CA THR A 232 34.36 -5.58 0.08
C THR A 232 33.80 -4.38 0.83
N ARG A 233 33.65 -4.44 2.16
CA ARG A 233 33.27 -3.28 2.98
C ARG A 233 34.26 -2.11 2.79
N LYS A 234 35.57 -2.38 2.87
CA LYS A 234 36.60 -1.33 2.72
C LYS A 234 36.54 -0.69 1.33
N ALA A 235 36.42 -1.51 0.28
CA ALA A 235 36.32 -1.02 -1.09
C ALA A 235 35.02 -0.21 -1.31
N PHE A 236 33.90 -0.66 -0.75
CA PHE A 236 32.63 0.08 -0.77
C PHE A 236 32.75 1.44 -0.07
N ASP A 237 33.36 1.48 1.12
CA ASP A 237 33.56 2.73 1.86
C ASP A 237 34.52 3.70 1.13
N GLU A 238 35.47 3.18 0.37
CA GLU A 238 36.33 3.97 -0.52
C GLU A 238 35.54 4.60 -1.67
N ALA A 239 34.75 3.79 -2.39
CA ALA A 239 33.86 4.27 -3.45
C ALA A 239 32.86 5.33 -2.92
N LEU A 240 32.32 5.11 -1.72
CA LEU A 240 31.36 6.01 -1.07
C LEU A 240 31.95 7.41 -0.83
N ARG A 241 33.25 7.53 -0.54
CA ARG A 241 33.92 8.83 -0.34
C ARG A 241 33.89 9.70 -1.60
N ASN A 242 33.77 9.11 -2.78
CA ASN A 242 33.74 9.83 -4.06
C ASN A 242 32.36 10.44 -4.37
N VAL A 243 31.29 9.97 -3.71
CA VAL A 243 29.91 10.45 -3.93
C VAL A 243 29.32 11.19 -2.74
N LYS A 244 29.86 11.00 -1.52
CA LYS A 244 29.31 11.59 -0.30
C LYS A 244 29.69 13.08 -0.15
N GLY A 245 28.73 13.91 0.28
CA GLY A 245 28.97 15.30 0.69
C GLY A 245 29.05 16.32 -0.43
N GLN A 246 28.70 15.94 -1.67
CA GLN A 246 28.59 16.85 -2.82
C GLN A 246 27.12 16.97 -3.24
N SER A 247 26.79 18.00 -4.01
CA SER A 247 25.53 18.03 -4.76
C SER A 247 25.43 16.77 -5.63
N PHE A 248 24.22 16.23 -5.79
CA PHE A 248 24.00 15.06 -6.62
C PHE A 248 24.60 15.25 -8.03
N ASP A 249 25.38 14.27 -8.47
CA ASP A 249 26.13 14.28 -9.72
C ASP A 249 25.91 12.94 -10.42
N PRO A 250 25.16 12.92 -11.54
CA PRO A 250 24.81 11.69 -12.25
C PRO A 250 26.04 10.90 -12.73
N GLU A 251 27.13 11.57 -13.11
CA GLU A 251 28.33 10.89 -13.62
C GLU A 251 29.06 10.17 -12.49
N LYS A 252 29.19 10.83 -11.33
CA LYS A 252 29.77 10.21 -10.13
C LYS A 252 28.89 9.08 -9.60
N CYS A 253 27.58 9.25 -9.62
CA CYS A 253 26.64 8.18 -9.26
C CYS A 253 26.83 6.95 -10.17
N ALA A 254 26.88 7.15 -11.49
CA ALA A 254 27.11 6.06 -12.43
C ALA A 254 28.48 5.39 -12.23
N ALA A 255 29.52 6.16 -11.92
CA ALA A 255 30.84 5.62 -11.58
C ALA A 255 30.80 4.76 -10.31
N PHE A 256 30.15 5.26 -9.25
CA PHE A 256 29.96 4.53 -7.99
C PHE A 256 29.23 3.21 -8.19
N ILE A 257 28.13 3.20 -8.94
CA ILE A 257 27.36 1.98 -9.23
C ILE A 257 28.20 0.95 -9.99
N ARG A 258 28.99 1.38 -10.99
CA ARG A 258 29.90 0.47 -11.71
C ARG A 258 30.99 -0.10 -10.80
N GLU A 259 31.62 0.75 -9.99
CA GLU A 259 32.70 0.36 -9.07
C GLU A 259 32.18 -0.64 -8.04
N THR A 260 31.13 -0.27 -7.31
CA THR A 260 30.53 -1.10 -6.26
C THR A 260 29.85 -2.36 -6.80
N GLY A 261 29.26 -2.28 -7.99
CA GLY A 261 28.60 -3.41 -8.63
C GLY A 261 29.51 -4.59 -8.93
N SER A 262 30.80 -4.29 -9.16
CA SER A 262 31.82 -5.31 -9.45
C SER A 262 32.42 -5.95 -8.20
N LEU A 263 32.10 -5.44 -7.00
CA LEU A 263 32.70 -5.93 -5.77
C LEU A 263 32.28 -7.38 -5.49
N PRO A 264 33.23 -8.26 -5.15
CA PRO A 264 32.93 -9.65 -4.84
C PRO A 264 32.13 -9.73 -3.54
N LEU A 265 31.17 -10.63 -3.48
CA LEU A 265 30.48 -10.98 -2.24
C LEU A 265 30.13 -12.46 -2.27
N THR A 266 30.23 -13.13 -1.14
CA THR A 266 29.92 -14.56 -1.06
C THR A 266 28.75 -14.79 -0.13
N HIS A 267 27.65 -15.32 -0.68
CA HIS A 267 26.61 -15.97 0.11
C HIS A 267 27.07 -17.36 0.53
N PHE A 268 26.47 -17.96 1.56
CA PHE A 268 26.77 -19.35 1.88
C PHE A 268 25.52 -20.08 2.37
N GLU A 269 25.40 -21.33 1.94
CA GLU A 269 24.36 -22.25 2.41
C GLU A 269 24.93 -23.12 3.53
N LEU A 270 24.12 -23.36 4.56
CA LEU A 270 24.51 -24.22 5.68
C LEU A 270 24.28 -25.69 5.31
N ILE A 271 25.34 -26.50 5.37
CA ILE A 271 25.22 -27.95 5.27
C ILE A 271 25.06 -28.49 6.69
N ARG A 272 23.96 -29.21 6.93
CA ARG A 272 23.62 -29.75 8.26
C ARG A 272 23.70 -31.28 8.27
N GLY A 273 24.23 -31.82 9.35
CA GLY A 273 24.21 -33.27 9.61
C GLY A 273 22.83 -33.76 10.05
N SER A 274 22.72 -35.07 10.27
CA SER A 274 21.49 -35.72 10.77
C SER A 274 21.06 -35.24 12.16
N ASP A 275 21.96 -34.58 12.91
CA ASP A 275 21.70 -33.97 14.22
C ASP A 275 21.38 -32.46 14.13
N TYR A 276 21.12 -31.95 12.92
CA TYR A 276 20.85 -30.54 12.60
C TYR A 276 22.01 -29.56 12.88
N LYS A 277 23.17 -30.04 13.32
CA LYS A 277 24.37 -29.22 13.50
C LYS A 277 24.99 -28.89 12.16
N VAL A 278 25.58 -27.70 12.05
CA VAL A 278 26.30 -27.27 10.85
C VAL A 278 27.58 -28.11 10.73
N THR A 279 27.64 -28.96 9.71
CA THR A 279 28.78 -29.82 9.43
C THR A 279 29.74 -29.19 8.43
N ASP A 280 29.22 -28.39 7.51
CA ASP A 280 29.98 -27.64 6.51
C ASP A 280 29.18 -26.44 5.99
N ILE A 281 29.79 -25.64 5.12
CA ILE A 281 29.08 -24.63 4.32
C ILE A 281 29.40 -24.79 2.83
N ASN A 282 28.45 -24.38 1.99
CA ASN A 282 28.61 -24.24 0.55
C ASN A 282 28.69 -22.74 0.19
N PRO A 283 29.89 -22.18 -0.04
CA PRO A 283 30.03 -20.79 -0.48
C PRO A 283 29.53 -20.62 -1.91
N VAL A 284 28.72 -19.60 -2.15
CA VAL A 284 28.17 -19.22 -3.44
C VAL A 284 28.68 -17.82 -3.76
N PHE A 285 29.64 -17.76 -4.69
CA PHE A 285 30.20 -16.50 -5.17
C PHE A 285 29.15 -15.71 -5.96
N MET A 286 29.13 -14.41 -5.73
CA MET A 286 28.27 -13.44 -6.40
C MET A 286 29.00 -12.08 -6.47
N SER A 287 28.46 -11.16 -7.26
CA SER A 287 28.84 -9.74 -7.18
C SER A 287 27.83 -9.00 -6.29
N LEU A 288 28.16 -7.81 -5.81
CA LEU A 288 27.23 -7.03 -5.00
C LEU A 288 25.90 -6.75 -5.74
N ILE A 289 25.94 -6.50 -7.05
CA ILE A 289 24.76 -6.23 -7.89
C ILE A 289 24.09 -7.52 -8.44
N ASP A 290 24.62 -8.72 -8.19
CA ASP A 290 24.06 -9.98 -8.72
C ASP A 290 22.56 -10.14 -8.37
N PRO A 291 21.65 -9.97 -9.35
CA PRO A 291 20.22 -9.85 -9.09
C PRO A 291 19.59 -11.16 -8.62
N GLU A 292 20.16 -12.32 -8.96
CA GLU A 292 19.60 -13.62 -8.58
C GLU A 292 19.83 -13.96 -7.10
N LYS A 293 20.80 -13.31 -6.44
CA LYS A 293 21.31 -13.73 -5.12
C LYS A 293 21.39 -12.60 -4.10
N SER A 294 21.16 -11.35 -4.53
CA SER A 294 21.28 -10.17 -3.70
C SER A 294 19.91 -9.59 -3.36
N ASN A 295 19.54 -9.64 -2.08
CA ASN A 295 18.23 -9.17 -1.62
C ASN A 295 18.13 -7.64 -1.53
N TRP A 296 19.23 -6.89 -1.68
CA TRP A 296 19.18 -5.44 -1.50
C TRP A 296 18.59 -4.71 -2.70
N SER A 297 18.70 -5.25 -3.92
CA SER A 297 18.19 -4.63 -5.15
C SER A 297 16.67 -4.48 -5.08
N GLY A 298 15.95 -5.55 -4.75
CA GLY A 298 14.50 -5.51 -4.54
C GLY A 298 14.10 -4.56 -3.41
N LYS A 299 14.83 -4.56 -2.28
CA LYS A 299 14.61 -3.60 -1.17
C LYS A 299 14.83 -2.15 -1.60
N TYR A 300 15.84 -1.92 -2.43
CA TYR A 300 16.14 -0.60 -2.98
C TYR A 300 15.01 -0.15 -3.92
N LEU A 301 14.60 -0.97 -4.88
CA LEU A 301 13.51 -0.64 -5.81
C LEU A 301 12.19 -0.36 -5.09
N LEU A 302 11.87 -1.14 -4.04
CA LEU A 302 10.72 -0.87 -3.18
C LEU A 302 10.81 0.51 -2.52
N LYS A 303 11.96 0.84 -1.93
CA LYS A 303 12.18 2.15 -1.30
C LYS A 303 12.24 3.30 -2.30
N LEU A 304 12.78 3.07 -3.49
CA LEU A 304 12.80 4.03 -4.59
C LEU A 304 11.36 4.33 -5.04
N ASN A 305 10.54 3.31 -5.24
CA ASN A 305 9.13 3.48 -5.61
C ASN A 305 8.35 4.25 -4.53
N ASN A 306 8.61 3.98 -3.24
CA ASN A 306 8.04 4.78 -2.15
C ASN A 306 8.50 6.24 -2.23
N TYR A 307 9.79 6.50 -2.41
CA TYR A 307 10.31 7.86 -2.53
C TYR A 307 9.73 8.61 -3.74
N LEU A 308 9.66 7.96 -4.90
CA LEU A 308 9.02 8.48 -6.10
C LEU A 308 7.55 8.83 -5.87
N PHE A 309 6.85 7.98 -5.10
CA PHE A 309 5.46 8.23 -4.72
C PHE A 309 5.32 9.49 -3.85
N GLU A 310 6.21 9.69 -2.88
CA GLU A 310 6.24 10.92 -2.07
C GLU A 310 6.45 12.17 -2.92
N CYS A 311 7.43 12.11 -3.83
CA CYS A 311 7.69 13.19 -4.78
C CYS A 311 6.45 13.48 -5.63
N PHE A 312 5.79 12.43 -6.13
CA PHE A 312 4.62 12.53 -6.98
C PHE A 312 3.44 13.20 -6.27
N VAL A 313 3.16 12.83 -5.02
CA VAL A 313 2.05 13.42 -4.26
C VAL A 313 2.32 14.87 -3.86
N ARG A 314 3.58 15.22 -3.55
CA ARG A 314 3.93 16.55 -3.02
C ARG A 314 4.23 17.57 -4.11
N GLU A 315 5.09 17.20 -5.04
CA GLU A 315 5.68 18.11 -6.02
C GLU A 315 5.85 17.37 -7.37
N PRO A 316 4.75 16.92 -8.00
CA PRO A 316 4.83 16.11 -9.22
C PRO A 316 5.57 16.84 -10.35
N ASP A 317 5.52 18.17 -10.38
CA ASP A 317 6.16 19.01 -11.40
C ASP A 317 7.69 19.09 -11.27
N ASN A 318 8.23 18.72 -10.11
CA ASN A 318 9.68 18.66 -9.88
C ASN A 318 10.31 17.32 -10.28
N MET A 319 9.50 16.35 -10.72
CA MET A 319 9.97 15.05 -11.18
C MET A 319 10.39 15.12 -12.65
N SER A 320 11.47 14.43 -13.01
CA SER A 320 11.79 14.20 -14.42
C SER A 320 10.67 13.41 -15.11
N ALA A 321 10.44 13.65 -16.41
CA ALA A 321 9.42 12.93 -17.19
C ALA A 321 9.53 11.39 -17.08
N LEU A 322 10.76 10.88 -17.01
CA LEU A 322 11.08 9.47 -16.92
C LEU A 322 10.61 8.83 -15.60
N HIS A 323 10.88 9.49 -14.48
CA HIS A 323 10.43 9.05 -13.16
C HIS A 323 8.93 9.28 -12.95
N ARG A 324 8.39 10.36 -13.52
CA ARG A 324 6.94 10.62 -13.52
C ARG A 324 6.19 9.51 -14.26
N ASP A 325 6.63 9.11 -15.45
CA ASP A 325 6.01 8.03 -16.21
C ASP A 325 5.98 6.70 -15.43
N ARG A 326 7.09 6.33 -14.79
CA ARG A 326 7.16 5.13 -13.93
C ARG A 326 6.15 5.18 -12.79
N ILE A 327 6.12 6.27 -12.02
CA ILE A 327 5.23 6.35 -10.86
C ILE A 327 3.76 6.48 -11.28
N GLU A 328 3.46 7.18 -12.38
CA GLU A 328 2.12 7.26 -12.93
C GLU A 328 1.61 5.87 -13.34
N GLN A 329 2.45 5.02 -13.96
CA GLN A 329 2.07 3.64 -14.29
C GLN A 329 1.79 2.80 -13.02
N ILE A 330 2.59 2.94 -11.96
CA ILE A 330 2.32 2.31 -10.65
C ILE A 330 0.98 2.78 -10.10
N CYS A 331 0.76 4.09 -10.09
CA CYS A 331 -0.44 4.71 -9.57
C CYS A 331 -1.68 4.34 -10.40
N GLU A 332 -1.60 4.29 -11.72
CA GLU A 332 -2.70 3.90 -12.61
C GLU A 332 -3.09 2.44 -12.40
N PHE A 333 -2.09 1.57 -12.24
CA PHE A 333 -2.32 0.19 -11.84
C PHE A 333 -3.02 0.14 -10.47
N ARG A 334 -2.47 0.78 -9.44
CA ARG A 334 -3.10 0.82 -8.10
C ARG A 334 -4.52 1.39 -8.15
N ALA A 335 -4.75 2.50 -8.85
CA ALA A 335 -6.08 3.09 -9.00
C ALA A 335 -7.10 2.13 -9.62
N ALA A 336 -6.67 1.23 -10.51
CA ALA A 336 -7.55 0.20 -11.10
C ALA A 336 -7.86 -0.97 -10.15
N HIS A 337 -7.07 -1.18 -9.08
CA HIS A 337 -7.18 -2.34 -8.18
C HIS A 337 -7.53 -1.96 -6.74
N GLU A 338 -7.33 -0.71 -6.37
CA GLU A 338 -7.58 -0.11 -5.05
C GLU A 338 -8.75 0.90 -5.13
N SER A 339 -9.71 0.66 -6.04
CA SER A 339 -10.88 1.51 -6.22
C SER A 339 -11.93 1.26 -5.13
N GLY A 340 -12.60 2.32 -4.68
CA GLY A 340 -13.77 2.17 -3.82
C GLY A 340 -14.99 1.71 -4.62
N GLY A 341 -16.03 1.26 -3.91
CA GLY A 341 -17.27 0.85 -4.54
C GLY A 341 -18.50 1.33 -3.76
N MET A 342 -19.64 1.47 -4.46
CA MET A 342 -20.93 1.82 -3.84
C MET A 342 -22.06 0.97 -4.42
N SER A 343 -23.08 0.68 -3.61
CA SER A 343 -24.29 -0.05 -4.05
C SER A 343 -23.99 -1.41 -4.71
N HIS A 344 -22.99 -2.13 -4.18
CA HIS A 344 -22.56 -3.44 -4.68
C HIS A 344 -22.40 -4.45 -3.55
N ALA A 345 -22.27 -5.72 -3.90
CA ALA A 345 -21.83 -6.76 -2.98
C ALA A 345 -20.35 -6.55 -2.64
N PRO A 346 -19.96 -6.46 -1.34
CA PRO A 346 -18.57 -6.28 -0.97
C PRO A 346 -17.64 -7.34 -1.53
N HIS A 347 -16.39 -6.97 -1.80
CA HIS A 347 -15.44 -7.89 -2.45
C HIS A 347 -15.08 -9.10 -1.56
N GLY A 348 -14.83 -8.84 -0.28
CA GLY A 348 -14.64 -9.91 0.71
C GLY A 348 -15.94 -10.22 1.46
N PHE A 349 -15.88 -11.18 2.37
CA PHE A 349 -17.08 -11.62 3.09
C PHE A 349 -17.30 -10.77 4.34
N ILE A 350 -18.57 -10.40 4.59
CA ILE A 350 -19.04 -9.70 5.78
C ILE A 350 -20.28 -10.40 6.31
N TYR A 351 -20.50 -10.35 7.63
CA TYR A 351 -21.69 -10.96 8.25
C TYR A 351 -22.91 -10.05 8.18
N THR A 352 -22.71 -8.74 8.01
CA THR A 352 -23.82 -7.80 7.93
C THR A 352 -24.62 -8.04 6.63
N PRO A 353 -25.94 -8.33 6.71
CA PRO A 353 -26.74 -8.57 5.52
C PRO A 353 -26.74 -7.34 4.59
N HIS A 354 -26.59 -7.51 3.28
CA HIS A 354 -26.45 -6.39 2.34
C HIS A 354 -27.04 -6.69 0.95
N GLY A 355 -27.18 -5.66 0.12
CA GLY A 355 -27.71 -5.74 -1.25
C GLY A 355 -29.23 -5.49 -1.33
N GLN A 356 -29.80 -5.42 -2.53
CA GLN A 356 -31.21 -5.06 -2.73
C GLN A 356 -32.22 -5.95 -2.01
N GLY A 357 -31.90 -7.24 -1.82
CA GLY A 357 -32.74 -8.17 -1.08
C GLY A 357 -32.63 -8.03 0.46
N SER A 358 -31.71 -7.20 0.94
CA SER A 358 -31.45 -6.97 2.36
C SER A 358 -32.10 -5.67 2.86
N ALA A 359 -32.15 -5.53 4.19
CA ALA A 359 -32.49 -4.28 4.84
C ALA A 359 -31.40 -3.21 4.69
N ASN A 360 -30.16 -3.58 4.33
CA ASN A 360 -29.03 -2.66 4.33
C ASN A 360 -28.42 -2.44 2.94
N GLU A 361 -28.01 -1.19 2.71
CA GLU A 361 -27.25 -0.76 1.53
C GLU A 361 -25.78 -0.56 1.85
N VAL A 362 -24.93 -0.86 0.87
CA VAL A 362 -23.50 -0.50 0.91
C VAL A 362 -23.37 0.94 0.43
N LEU A 363 -23.12 1.85 1.38
CA LEU A 363 -22.84 3.25 1.08
C LEU A 363 -21.49 3.41 0.40
N LEU A 364 -20.47 2.76 0.95
CA LEU A 364 -19.10 2.85 0.47
C LEU A 364 -18.29 1.63 0.94
N GLU A 365 -17.60 0.95 0.03
CA GLU A 365 -16.48 0.07 0.34
C GLU A 365 -15.17 0.79 0.01
N LEU A 366 -14.22 0.76 0.93
CA LEU A 366 -12.85 1.24 0.72
C LEU A 366 -11.86 0.08 0.93
N PRO A 367 -11.18 -0.40 -0.12
CA PRO A 367 -10.11 -1.38 0.06
C PRO A 367 -8.90 -0.76 0.76
N SER A 368 -8.06 -1.60 1.34
CA SER A 368 -6.69 -1.21 1.72
C SER A 368 -5.97 -0.67 0.49
N SER A 369 -5.24 0.42 0.63
CA SER A 369 -4.69 1.15 -0.51
C SER A 369 -3.32 1.74 -0.19
N TYR A 370 -2.32 1.34 -0.99
CA TYR A 370 -1.02 1.99 -0.94
C TYR A 370 -1.02 3.36 -1.62
N LEU A 371 -2.01 3.62 -2.49
CA LEU A 371 -2.23 4.94 -3.08
C LEU A 371 -2.61 5.96 -2.00
N THR A 372 -3.68 5.72 -1.24
CA THR A 372 -4.14 6.66 -0.20
C THR A 372 -3.34 6.52 1.09
N GLY A 373 -2.76 5.36 1.36
CA GLY A 373 -1.91 5.07 2.53
C GLY A 373 -2.65 4.46 3.72
N TRP A 374 -3.86 3.92 3.54
CA TRP A 374 -4.60 3.21 4.59
C TRP A 374 -4.57 1.69 4.42
N VAL A 375 -4.69 0.97 5.54
CA VAL A 375 -4.79 -0.50 5.57
C VAL A 375 -5.87 -0.92 6.57
N TRP A 376 -6.70 -1.89 6.19
CA TRP A 376 -7.79 -2.42 7.02
C TRP A 376 -7.53 -3.88 7.34
N GLY A 377 -7.52 -4.25 8.62
CA GLY A 377 -7.24 -5.63 9.04
C GLY A 377 -5.95 -6.20 8.43
N ASP A 378 -6.04 -7.38 7.81
CA ASP A 378 -4.92 -8.04 7.11
C ASP A 378 -4.96 -7.78 5.59
N PHE A 379 -5.10 -6.51 5.18
CA PHE A 379 -5.27 -6.03 3.79
C PHE A 379 -6.66 -6.28 3.18
N TYR A 380 -7.69 -6.03 3.97
CA TYR A 380 -9.10 -6.14 3.63
C TYR A 380 -9.71 -4.79 3.20
N SER A 381 -11.04 -4.72 3.12
CA SER A 381 -11.80 -3.51 2.89
C SER A 381 -12.59 -3.07 4.13
N LEU A 382 -12.72 -1.75 4.32
CA LEU A 382 -13.67 -1.14 5.25
C LEU A 382 -15.00 -0.90 4.52
N VAL A 383 -16.11 -1.39 5.07
CA VAL A 383 -17.43 -1.32 4.44
C VAL A 383 -18.36 -0.48 5.31
N PHE A 384 -18.93 0.57 4.72
CA PHE A 384 -19.97 1.41 5.32
C PHE A 384 -21.33 0.95 4.83
N LEU A 385 -22.19 0.55 5.76
CA LEU A 385 -23.55 0.13 5.48
C LEU A 385 -24.57 1.05 6.16
N ILE A 386 -25.80 1.06 5.65
CA ILE A 386 -26.92 1.77 6.28
C ILE A 386 -28.22 1.02 6.06
N ASP A 387 -29.12 1.05 7.05
CA ASP A 387 -30.50 0.58 6.87
C ASP A 387 -31.21 1.41 5.78
N ARG A 388 -31.91 0.74 4.87
CA ARG A 388 -32.59 1.38 3.73
C ARG A 388 -33.61 2.43 4.15
N LYS A 389 -34.31 2.23 5.28
CA LYS A 389 -35.27 3.21 5.78
C LYS A 389 -34.55 4.41 6.41
N ALA A 390 -33.40 4.20 7.06
CA ALA A 390 -32.54 5.29 7.53
C ALA A 390 -31.96 6.09 6.35
N LEU A 391 -31.53 5.43 5.28
CA LEU A 391 -31.07 6.08 4.05
C LEU A 391 -32.17 6.92 3.40
N GLU A 392 -33.40 6.39 3.29
CA GLU A 392 -34.56 7.12 2.78
C GLU A 392 -34.86 8.40 3.59
N ARG A 393 -34.67 8.35 4.91
CA ARG A 393 -34.84 9.49 5.81
C ARG A 393 -33.61 10.41 5.92
N GLY A 394 -32.47 10.02 5.34
CA GLY A 394 -31.21 10.77 5.44
C GLY A 394 -30.55 10.71 6.83
N GLU A 395 -30.78 9.63 7.58
CA GLU A 395 -30.27 9.42 8.95
C GLU A 395 -28.87 8.78 8.93
N PHE A 396 -27.87 9.51 8.40
CA PHE A 396 -26.49 9.02 8.23
C PHE A 396 -25.72 8.80 9.54
N GLU A 397 -26.28 9.19 10.68
CA GLU A 397 -25.77 8.82 12.00
C GLU A 397 -26.00 7.35 12.36
N LYS A 398 -26.85 6.64 11.60
CA LYS A 398 -27.23 5.22 11.84
C LYS A 398 -26.46 4.23 10.96
N ILE A 399 -25.27 4.61 10.51
CA ILE A 399 -24.42 3.72 9.74
C ILE A 399 -23.93 2.54 10.59
N MET A 400 -23.66 1.44 9.90
CA MET A 400 -22.92 0.29 10.39
C MET A 400 -21.60 0.21 9.65
N VAL A 401 -20.58 -0.32 10.30
CA VAL A 401 -19.26 -0.53 9.69
C VAL A 401 -18.83 -1.96 9.90
N ASP A 402 -18.25 -2.54 8.85
CA ASP A 402 -17.69 -3.89 8.86
C ASP A 402 -16.31 -3.90 8.18
N ILE A 403 -15.50 -4.93 8.45
CA ILE A 403 -14.25 -5.19 7.72
C ILE A 403 -14.39 -6.55 7.07
N THR A 404 -14.10 -6.63 5.77
CA THR A 404 -14.16 -7.90 5.04
C THR A 404 -13.15 -8.91 5.60
N ASN A 405 -13.38 -10.21 5.42
CA ASN A 405 -12.41 -11.27 5.78
C ASN A 405 -11.88 -12.08 4.59
#